data_AF-Q7XAW7-F1
#
_entry.id   AF-Q7XAW7-F1
#
_cell.length_a   1.000
_cell.length_b   1.000
_cell.length_c   1.000
_cell.angle_alpha   90.00
_cell.angle_beta   90.00
_cell.angle_gamma   90.00
#
_symmetry.space_group_name_H-M   'P 1'
#
loop_
_entity.id
_entity.type
_entity.pdbx_description
1 polymer ?
#
loop_
_entity_poly.entity_id
_entity_poly.type
_entity_poly.pdbx_seq_one_letter_code
_entity_poly.pdbx_strand_id
1 'polypeptide(L)'
;GASADPYGITYPGKPSGRFSDGHISTDFLAQLLRIKLPVTYAKKDDVDTTRLQYGMSFAYGGTGVFDTYANYPNMTAQINLFEQLLGNVYSPSDLSSSVALVSVAGNDYITYISQNRNDTAKLLELKTFISQVLNRTELNLRKIHTLGVKKIAIPSLTPLW
;
A
#
# COMPACT_ATOMS: atom_id res chain seq x y z
N GLY A 1 -1.64 -8.77 9.82
CA GLY A 1 -2.66 -7.77 9.45
C GLY A 1 -3.39 -7.33 10.70
N ALA A 2 -4.07 -6.19 10.67
CA ALA A 2 -4.85 -5.66 11.79
C ALA A 2 -6.05 -6.58 12.14
N SER A 3 -5.85 -7.47 13.13
CA SER A 3 -6.80 -8.52 13.52
C SER A 3 -7.31 -8.42 14.97
N ALA A 4 -6.93 -7.37 15.69
CA ALA A 4 -7.35 -7.10 17.07
C ALA A 4 -7.95 -5.69 17.19
N ASP A 5 -8.71 -5.44 18.25
CA ASP A 5 -9.29 -4.12 18.53
C ASP A 5 -8.19 -3.05 18.58
N PRO A 6 -8.43 -1.81 18.07
CA PRO A 6 -9.72 -1.24 17.68
C PRO A 6 -10.05 -1.32 16.18
N TYR A 7 -9.36 -2.15 15.40
CA TYR A 7 -9.45 -2.10 13.93
C TYR A 7 -10.79 -2.62 13.38
N GLY A 8 -11.51 -1.78 12.63
CA GLY A 8 -12.79 -2.10 11.99
C GLY A 8 -14.05 -1.99 12.86
N ILE A 9 -13.97 -1.43 14.08
CA ILE A 9 -15.12 -1.25 14.98
C ILE A 9 -16.20 -0.33 14.39
N THR A 10 -15.81 0.83 13.86
CA THR A 10 -16.69 1.83 13.24
C THR A 10 -17.15 1.38 11.84
N TYR A 11 -16.26 0.79 11.05
CA TYR A 11 -16.57 0.16 9.77
C TYR A 11 -15.51 -0.90 9.41
N PRO A 12 -15.88 -2.13 9.00
CA PRO A 12 -17.22 -2.64 8.70
C PRO A 12 -17.95 -3.25 9.92
N GLY A 13 -17.55 -2.91 11.16
CA GLY A 13 -18.09 -3.52 12.39
C GLY A 13 -17.39 -4.82 12.80
N LYS A 14 -16.23 -5.12 12.20
CA LYS A 14 -15.36 -6.27 12.52
C LYS A 14 -13.94 -6.06 12.01
N PRO A 15 -12.93 -6.71 12.60
CA PRO A 15 -11.54 -6.68 12.12
C PRO A 15 -11.45 -7.02 10.63
N SER A 16 -11.08 -6.02 9.84
CA SER A 16 -11.05 -6.12 8.37
C SER A 16 -9.63 -6.29 7.82
N GLY A 17 -8.60 -6.25 8.68
CA GLY A 17 -7.20 -6.17 8.27
C GLY A 17 -6.72 -4.75 7.95
N ARG A 18 -7.60 -3.75 8.03
CA ARG A 18 -7.30 -2.32 7.82
C ARG A 18 -6.81 -1.69 9.12
N PHE A 19 -5.77 -0.86 9.04
CA PHE A 19 -5.22 -0.14 10.19
C PHE A 19 -6.02 1.14 10.49
N SER A 20 -7.33 0.99 10.67
CA SER A 20 -8.26 2.02 11.11
C SER A 20 -9.45 1.36 11.77
N ASP A 21 -10.12 2.07 12.67
CA ASP A 21 -11.41 1.68 13.23
C ASP A 21 -12.54 1.84 12.19
N GLY A 22 -12.34 2.63 11.14
CA GLY A 22 -13.28 2.85 10.05
C GLY A 22 -12.65 2.84 8.65
N HIS A 23 -13.18 3.68 7.76
CA HIS A 23 -12.67 3.83 6.40
C HIS A 23 -11.23 4.33 6.38
N ILE A 24 -10.39 3.74 5.54
CA ILE A 24 -9.04 4.26 5.22
C ILE A 24 -9.06 5.08 3.94
N SER A 25 -7.98 5.78 3.61
CA SER A 25 -7.91 6.68 2.42
C SER A 25 -8.35 6.01 1.10
N THR A 26 -8.08 4.71 0.92
CA THR A 26 -8.56 3.94 -0.23
C THR A 26 -10.08 3.78 -0.27
N ASP A 27 -10.75 3.80 0.87
CA ASP A 27 -12.20 3.68 0.96
C ASP A 27 -12.90 4.98 0.61
N PHE A 28 -12.36 6.11 1.05
CA PHE A 28 -12.86 7.43 0.62
C PHE A 28 -12.64 7.64 -0.87
N LEU A 29 -11.51 7.18 -1.43
CA LEU A 29 -11.29 7.19 -2.88
C LEU A 29 -12.32 6.31 -3.61
N ALA A 30 -12.60 5.10 -3.09
CA ALA A 30 -13.62 4.22 -3.66
C ALA A 30 -15.02 4.86 -3.60
N GLN A 31 -15.37 5.52 -2.50
CA GLN A 31 -16.63 6.25 -2.35
C GLN A 31 -16.72 7.44 -3.32
N LEU A 32 -15.64 8.21 -3.47
CA LEU A 32 -15.57 9.33 -4.42
C LEU A 32 -15.74 8.86 -5.87
N LEU A 33 -15.15 7.70 -6.20
CA LEU A 33 -15.28 7.04 -7.50
C LEU A 33 -16.60 6.25 -7.64
N ARG A 34 -17.42 6.18 -6.58
CA ARG A 34 -18.67 5.41 -6.50
C ARG A 34 -18.50 3.92 -6.83
N ILE A 35 -17.37 3.33 -6.42
CA ILE A 35 -17.06 1.90 -6.56
C ILE A 35 -17.10 1.18 -5.21
N LYS A 36 -17.33 -0.14 -5.23
CA LYS A 36 -17.25 -0.95 -4.01
C LYS A 36 -15.82 -0.97 -3.49
N LEU A 37 -15.66 -1.16 -2.17
CA LEU A 37 -14.34 -1.25 -1.56
C LEU A 37 -13.51 -2.39 -2.17
N PRO A 38 -12.20 -2.15 -2.40
CA PRO A 38 -11.32 -3.15 -2.99
C PRO A 38 -11.15 -4.34 -2.04
N VAL A 39 -11.05 -5.54 -2.63
CA VAL A 39 -10.73 -6.77 -1.90
C VAL A 39 -9.24 -6.76 -1.57
N THR A 40 -8.83 -7.23 -0.39
CA THR A 40 -7.41 -7.39 -0.09
C THR A 40 -6.84 -8.58 -0.85
N TYR A 41 -5.63 -8.50 -1.40
CA TYR A 41 -4.98 -9.60 -2.12
C TYR A 41 -5.00 -10.92 -1.32
N ALA A 42 -4.79 -10.85 -0.01
CA ALA A 42 -4.82 -12.00 0.89
C ALA A 42 -6.19 -12.73 0.99
N LYS A 43 -7.28 -12.12 0.51
CA LYS A 43 -8.64 -12.67 0.52
C LYS A 43 -9.22 -12.85 -0.88
N LYS A 44 -8.37 -12.79 -1.92
CA LYS A 44 -8.83 -12.81 -3.33
C LYS A 44 -9.54 -14.12 -3.69
N ASP A 45 -9.16 -15.23 -3.05
CA ASP A 45 -9.72 -16.56 -3.31
C ASP A 45 -10.95 -16.87 -2.43
N ASP A 46 -11.23 -16.03 -1.42
CA ASP A 46 -12.37 -16.16 -0.51
C ASP A 46 -13.61 -15.41 -1.02
N VAL A 47 -13.54 -14.80 -2.20
CA VAL A 47 -14.60 -13.97 -2.78
C VAL A 47 -14.94 -14.41 -4.19
N ASP A 48 -16.18 -14.14 -4.61
CA ASP A 48 -16.59 -14.31 -6.00
C ASP A 48 -15.73 -13.44 -6.94
N THR A 49 -15.37 -13.95 -8.12
CA THR A 49 -14.52 -13.26 -9.10
C THR A 49 -15.11 -11.92 -9.55
N THR A 50 -16.44 -11.77 -9.57
CA THR A 50 -17.13 -10.50 -9.82
C THR A 50 -16.85 -9.44 -8.76
N ARG A 51 -16.33 -9.79 -7.58
CA ARG A 51 -15.87 -8.81 -6.58
C ARG A 51 -14.54 -8.20 -6.96
N LEU A 52 -13.69 -8.91 -7.70
CA LEU A 52 -12.34 -8.49 -8.06
C LEU A 52 -12.35 -7.34 -9.10
N GLN A 53 -13.43 -7.22 -9.88
CA GLN A 53 -13.62 -6.13 -10.85
C GLN A 53 -13.66 -4.74 -10.21
N TYR A 54 -13.97 -4.64 -8.90
CA TYR A 54 -14.03 -3.37 -8.18
C TYR A 54 -12.67 -2.94 -7.61
N GLY A 55 -11.61 -3.67 -7.95
CA GLY A 55 -10.25 -3.38 -7.54
C GLY A 55 -9.76 -4.20 -6.36
N MET A 56 -8.46 -4.10 -6.12
CA MET A 56 -7.74 -4.90 -5.13
C MET A 56 -6.75 -4.04 -4.35
N SER A 57 -6.61 -4.33 -3.06
CA SER A 57 -5.60 -3.74 -2.18
C SER A 57 -4.47 -4.73 -1.95
N PHE A 58 -3.25 -4.31 -2.28
CA PHE A 58 -2.02 -5.07 -2.04
C PHE A 58 -1.27 -4.58 -0.79
N ALA A 59 -1.84 -3.60 -0.07
CA ALA A 59 -1.20 -2.94 1.04
C ALA A 59 -1.13 -3.83 2.29
N TYR A 60 0.04 -3.86 2.90
CA TYR A 60 0.27 -4.45 4.22
C TYR A 60 0.67 -3.34 5.20
N GLY A 61 -0.06 -3.17 6.30
CA GLY A 61 0.34 -2.15 7.27
C GLY A 61 1.63 -2.52 8.01
N GLY A 62 2.34 -1.47 8.42
CA GLY A 62 3.70 -1.55 8.94
C GLY A 62 4.78 -1.68 7.86
N THR A 63 4.43 -1.99 6.61
CA THR A 63 5.43 -2.12 5.53
C THR A 63 5.85 -0.78 4.96
N GLY A 64 7.02 -0.79 4.32
CA GLY A 64 7.64 0.36 3.68
C GLY A 64 7.98 0.11 2.22
N VAL A 65 8.72 1.06 1.66
CA VAL A 65 9.38 0.92 0.36
C VAL A 65 10.46 -0.18 0.45
N PHE A 66 11.16 -0.21 1.58
CA PHE A 66 12.10 -1.25 1.98
C PHE A 66 11.49 -2.15 3.07
N ASP A 67 12.28 -3.14 3.51
CA ASP A 67 11.92 -4.00 4.61
C ASP A 67 11.92 -3.21 5.92
N THR A 68 10.92 -3.49 6.74
CA THR A 68 10.65 -2.80 8.01
C THR A 68 10.57 -3.84 9.13
N TYR A 69 10.23 -3.42 10.35
CA TYR A 69 9.89 -4.38 11.41
C TYR A 69 8.68 -5.25 11.07
N ALA A 70 7.81 -4.81 10.15
CA ALA A 70 6.75 -5.64 9.64
C ALA A 70 7.33 -6.70 8.68
N ASN A 71 7.25 -7.97 9.07
CA ASN A 71 7.64 -9.11 8.24
C ASN A 71 6.55 -9.44 7.20
N TYR A 72 6.26 -8.48 6.32
CA TYR A 72 5.29 -8.56 5.24
C TYR A 72 5.91 -8.02 3.94
N PRO A 73 5.33 -8.32 2.77
CA PRO A 73 5.85 -7.87 1.49
C PRO A 73 6.06 -6.34 1.44
N ASN A 74 7.28 -5.90 1.16
CA ASN A 74 7.57 -4.48 0.89
C ASN A 74 6.90 -3.99 -0.40
N MET A 75 6.93 -2.68 -0.68
CA MET A 75 6.23 -2.09 -1.82
C MET A 75 6.54 -2.77 -3.16
N THR A 76 7.81 -3.09 -3.44
CA THR A 76 8.17 -3.78 -4.70
C THR A 76 7.51 -5.15 -4.76
N ALA A 77 7.53 -5.91 -3.67
CA ALA A 77 6.88 -7.21 -3.60
C ALA A 77 5.34 -7.10 -3.75
N GLN A 78 4.71 -6.09 -3.16
CA GLN A 78 3.27 -5.82 -3.34
C GLN A 78 2.92 -5.53 -4.82
N ILE A 79 3.78 -4.80 -5.53
CA ILE A 79 3.60 -4.54 -6.97
C ILE A 79 3.78 -5.82 -7.80
N ASN A 80 4.70 -6.71 -7.40
CA ASN A 80 4.86 -8.00 -8.06
C ASN A 80 3.61 -8.89 -7.88
N LEU A 81 2.93 -8.83 -6.73
CA LEU A 81 1.65 -9.52 -6.54
C LEU A 81 0.55 -8.96 -7.47
N PHE A 82 0.55 -7.65 -7.72
CA PHE A 82 -0.34 -7.03 -8.70
C PHE A 82 -0.03 -7.49 -10.13
N GLU A 83 1.25 -7.55 -10.50
CA GLU A 83 1.71 -8.00 -11.82
C GLU A 83 1.25 -9.43 -12.14
N GLN A 84 1.18 -10.31 -11.13
CA GLN A 84 0.68 -11.70 -11.30
C GLN A 84 -0.79 -11.79 -11.70
N LEU A 85 -1.58 -10.73 -11.51
CA LEU A 85 -3.01 -10.72 -11.83
C LEU A 85 -3.32 -10.18 -13.24
N LEU A 86 -2.31 -9.67 -13.93
CA LEU A 86 -2.47 -9.13 -15.27
C LEU A 86 -2.68 -10.25 -16.29
N GLY A 87 -3.65 -10.06 -17.18
CA GLY A 87 -4.03 -11.03 -18.21
C GLY A 87 -4.98 -12.15 -17.74
N ASN A 88 -5.13 -12.36 -16.43
CA ASN A 88 -6.10 -13.30 -15.87
C ASN A 88 -7.26 -12.59 -15.18
N VAL A 89 -6.98 -11.71 -14.22
CA VAL A 89 -7.99 -10.95 -13.48
C VAL A 89 -8.23 -9.58 -14.10
N TYR A 90 -7.14 -8.90 -14.52
CA TYR A 90 -7.21 -7.56 -15.10
C TYR A 90 -6.70 -7.56 -16.53
N SER A 91 -7.55 -7.15 -17.46
CA SER A 91 -7.21 -6.93 -18.85
C SER A 91 -6.47 -5.59 -19.03
N PRO A 92 -5.70 -5.40 -20.12
CA PRO A 92 -5.06 -4.12 -20.41
C PRO A 92 -6.04 -2.92 -20.45
N SER A 93 -7.28 -3.12 -20.88
CA SER A 93 -8.34 -2.10 -20.87
C SER A 93 -8.80 -1.73 -19.46
N ASP A 94 -8.84 -2.69 -18.53
CA ASP A 94 -9.17 -2.40 -17.13
C ASP A 94 -8.10 -1.49 -16.52
N LEU A 95 -6.82 -1.78 -16.80
CA LEU A 95 -5.70 -1.02 -16.25
C LEU A 95 -5.66 0.42 -16.78
N SER A 96 -5.94 0.63 -18.06
CA SER A 96 -5.88 1.97 -18.68
C SER A 96 -6.95 2.92 -18.11
N SER A 97 -8.07 2.39 -17.64
CA SER A 97 -9.16 3.14 -17.01
C SER A 97 -9.03 3.24 -15.48
N SER A 98 -8.21 2.39 -14.87
CA SER A 98 -8.00 2.31 -13.42
C SER A 98 -7.21 3.48 -12.82
N VAL A 99 -7.20 3.52 -11.48
CA VAL A 99 -6.39 4.42 -10.65
C VAL A 99 -5.63 3.58 -9.62
N ALA A 100 -4.33 3.83 -9.47
CA ALA A 100 -3.55 3.34 -8.33
C ALA A 100 -3.45 4.42 -7.25
N LEU A 101 -3.64 4.04 -5.99
CA LEU A 101 -3.29 4.86 -4.83
C LEU A 101 -2.08 4.23 -4.16
N VAL A 102 -0.95 4.95 -4.16
CA VAL A 102 0.33 4.46 -3.63
C VAL A 102 0.72 5.34 -2.46
N SER A 103 0.91 4.74 -1.27
CA SER A 103 1.23 5.48 -0.04
C SER A 103 2.55 4.99 0.55
N VAL A 104 3.39 5.95 0.93
CA VAL A 104 4.56 5.76 1.80
C VAL A 104 4.21 6.41 3.12
N ALA A 105 4.04 5.61 4.18
CA ALA A 105 3.49 6.07 5.47
C ALA A 105 4.54 6.25 6.57
N GLY A 106 5.83 6.29 6.22
CA GLY A 106 6.92 6.60 7.14
C GLY A 106 7.52 5.42 7.91
N ASN A 107 7.04 4.19 7.68
CA ASN A 107 7.57 2.99 8.33
C ASN A 107 9.07 2.76 8.03
N ASP A 108 9.53 3.13 6.83
CA ASP A 108 10.96 3.12 6.47
C ASP A 108 11.78 3.98 7.44
N TYR A 109 11.31 5.21 7.72
CA TYR A 109 12.00 6.16 8.57
C TYR A 109 11.97 5.74 10.04
N ILE A 110 10.81 5.30 10.54
CA ILE A 110 10.67 4.77 11.90
C ILE A 110 11.60 3.58 12.11
N THR A 111 11.65 2.67 11.13
CA THR A 111 12.54 1.50 11.18
C THR A 111 14.00 1.93 11.20
N TYR A 112 14.41 2.80 10.26
CA TYR A 112 15.78 3.28 10.14
C TYR A 112 16.25 3.98 11.43
N ILE A 113 15.46 4.91 11.97
CA ILE A 113 15.81 5.64 13.19
C ILE A 113 15.93 4.67 14.37
N SER A 114 14.99 3.74 14.51
CA SER A 114 14.99 2.79 15.63
C SER A 114 16.19 1.82 15.57
N GLN A 115 16.53 1.32 14.38
CA GLN A 115 17.68 0.42 14.18
C GLN A 115 19.02 1.10 14.45
N ASN A 116 19.09 2.41 14.19
CA ASN A 116 20.33 3.19 14.27
C ASN A 116 20.33 4.16 15.47
N ARG A 117 19.44 3.96 16.46
CA ARG A 117 19.26 4.89 17.61
C ARG A 117 20.54 5.14 18.43
N ASN A 118 21.47 4.21 18.40
CA ASN A 118 22.75 4.28 19.12
C ASN A 118 23.94 4.60 18.20
N ASP A 119 23.69 4.88 16.92
CA ASP A 119 24.71 5.14 15.90
C ASP A 119 24.48 6.54 15.30
N THR A 120 25.07 7.54 15.95
CA THR A 120 24.94 8.95 15.55
C THR A 120 25.43 9.20 14.12
N ALA A 121 26.44 8.47 13.64
CA ALA A 121 26.95 8.62 12.29
C ALA A 121 25.87 8.24 11.26
N LYS A 122 25.17 7.11 11.47
CA LYS A 122 24.04 6.72 10.62
C LYS A 122 22.85 7.66 10.75
N LEU A 123 22.56 8.19 11.92
CA LEU A 123 21.48 9.18 12.06
C LEU A 123 21.75 10.45 11.24
N LEU A 124 23.01 10.86 11.08
CA LEU A 124 23.40 11.96 10.19
C LEU A 124 23.18 11.62 8.70
N GLU A 125 23.15 10.34 8.34
CA GLU A 125 22.87 9.85 6.98
C GLU A 125 21.37 9.76 6.66
N LEU A 126 20.48 10.18 7.57
CA LEU A 126 19.03 10.14 7.34
C LEU A 126 18.60 10.83 6.03
N LYS A 127 19.26 11.93 5.65
CA LYS A 127 19.00 12.61 4.36
C LYS A 127 19.32 11.70 3.17
N THR A 128 20.42 10.95 3.24
CA THR A 128 20.79 9.96 2.21
C THR A 128 19.75 8.85 2.15
N PHE A 129 19.31 8.35 3.30
CA PHE A 129 18.25 7.34 3.37
C PHE A 129 16.91 7.84 2.79
N ILE A 130 16.52 9.10 3.06
CA ILE A 130 15.35 9.72 2.43
C ILE A 130 15.47 9.69 0.90
N SER A 131 16.62 10.05 0.34
CA SER A 131 16.86 9.98 -1.10
C SER A 131 16.73 8.56 -1.64
N GLN A 132 17.18 7.54 -0.91
CA GLN A 132 17.02 6.13 -1.30
C GLN A 132 15.55 5.72 -1.34
N VAL A 133 14.77 6.10 -0.33
CA VAL A 133 13.31 5.84 -0.27
C VAL A 133 12.61 6.52 -1.44
N LEU A 134 12.94 7.77 -1.75
CA LEU A 134 12.37 8.51 -2.88
C LEU A 134 12.70 7.84 -4.22
N ASN A 135 13.98 7.52 -4.46
CA ASN A 135 14.43 6.88 -5.70
C ASN A 135 13.72 5.53 -5.90
N ARG A 136 13.63 4.71 -4.84
CA ARG A 136 12.97 3.41 -4.94
C ARG A 136 11.46 3.54 -5.11
N THR A 137 10.84 4.53 -4.49
CA THR A 137 9.43 4.88 -4.72
C THR A 137 9.20 5.26 -6.17
N GLU A 138 10.02 6.14 -6.75
CA GLU A 138 9.92 6.55 -8.15
C GLU A 138 10.00 5.34 -9.09
N LEU A 139 10.95 4.43 -8.88
CA LEU A 139 11.07 3.20 -9.67
C LEU A 139 9.81 2.33 -9.57
N ASN A 140 9.25 2.18 -8.37
CA ASN A 140 8.01 1.44 -8.15
C ASN A 140 6.82 2.11 -8.88
N LEU A 141 6.70 3.44 -8.84
CA LEU A 141 5.65 4.19 -9.55
C LEU A 141 5.79 4.05 -11.07
N ARG A 142 7.02 4.14 -11.61
CA ARG A 142 7.30 3.89 -13.03
C ARG A 142 6.92 2.47 -13.42
N LYS A 143 7.22 1.48 -12.59
CA LYS A 143 6.79 0.09 -12.82
C LYS A 143 5.27 -0.02 -12.91
N ILE A 144 4.52 0.53 -11.96
CA ILE A 144 3.05 0.56 -12.00
C ILE A 144 2.53 1.18 -13.30
N HIS A 145 3.13 2.29 -13.73
CA HIS A 145 2.75 2.97 -14.97
C HIS A 145 3.04 2.11 -16.22
N THR A 146 4.20 1.45 -16.27
CA THR A 146 4.59 0.53 -17.35
C THR A 146 3.67 -0.70 -17.40
N LEU A 147 3.21 -1.18 -16.24
CA LEU A 147 2.25 -2.28 -16.15
C LEU A 147 0.85 -1.93 -16.68
N GLY A 148 0.55 -0.64 -16.92
CA GLY A 148 -0.64 -0.20 -17.64
C GLY A 148 -1.51 0.80 -16.90
N VAL A 149 -1.29 1.02 -15.60
CA VAL A 149 -2.07 1.96 -14.79
C VAL A 149 -1.66 3.40 -15.09
N LYS A 150 -2.54 4.18 -15.73
CA LYS A 150 -2.20 5.53 -16.21
C LYS A 150 -2.36 6.63 -15.16
N LYS A 151 -3.19 6.39 -14.15
CA LYS A 151 -3.51 7.38 -13.12
C LYS A 151 -2.95 6.88 -11.79
N ILE A 152 -2.03 7.63 -11.20
CA ILE A 152 -1.41 7.30 -9.92
C ILE A 152 -1.60 8.48 -8.97
N ALA A 153 -2.30 8.25 -7.86
CA ALA A 153 -2.44 9.18 -6.76
C ALA A 153 -1.42 8.84 -5.67
N ILE A 154 -0.74 9.86 -5.15
CA ILE A 154 0.27 9.74 -4.11
C ILE A 154 -0.10 10.75 -3.02
N PRO A 155 -0.59 10.30 -1.85
CA PRO A 155 -0.87 11.20 -0.75
C PRO A 155 0.47 11.66 -0.14
N SER A 156 0.48 12.88 0.39
CA SER A 156 1.63 13.38 1.15
C SER A 156 1.87 12.55 2.41
N LEU A 157 3.14 12.43 2.79
CA LEU A 157 3.53 11.85 4.06
C LEU A 157 3.06 12.78 5.20
N THR A 158 2.35 12.23 6.18
CA THR A 158 1.96 12.96 7.39
C THR A 158 3.16 13.16 8.32
N PRO A 159 3.14 14.17 9.22
CA PRO A 159 4.19 14.34 10.21
C PRO A 159 4.50 13.04 10.94
N LEU A 160 5.79 12.74 11.08
CA LEU A 160 6.27 11.61 11.86
C LEU A 160 6.44 12.09 13.30
N TRP A 161 5.85 11.33 14.23
CA TRP A 161 5.80 11.62 15.65
C TRP A 161 7.17 11.51 16.31
#